data_AF-A0A1L8E8C9-F1
#
_entry.id   AF-A0A1L8E8C9-F1
#
_cell.length_a   1.000
_cell.length_b   1.000
_cell.length_c   1.000
_cell.angle_alpha   90.00
_cell.angle_beta   90.00
_cell.angle_gamma   90.00
#
_symmetry.space_group_name_H-M   'P 1'
#
loop_
_entity.id
_entity.type
_entity.pdbx_description
1 polymer ?
#
loop_
_entity_poly.entity_id
_entity_poly.type
_entity_poly.pdbx_seq_one_letter_code
_entity_poly.pdbx_strand_id
1 'polypeptide(L)'
;EDVNNNKVKMTKRSLELTQTINMQRQEYLQKQCDSLGYNQQDFNDLTDEQMEHMIVDKDLKFLYCYVPKVACTNWKRVLMLLKGLWQNGTDPLQIPGSLAHSEGMFKKFNSLNETEKQQVLSEYTRFIFVRHPFERLLSAYRNKLEGDAPSSRYFQRRVGRQIVRGIRVNPTNHSLEYGDDVSFGEFVQYLLTPSLSLKNQSSYNEHWEPISKLCNPCIMKYNVIGKYETLFDDSALALYLTGAENVTFPSGHKPSNTRAYLRKYFDPLPISAIRHLYEVYSDDFKLFDYGLDDVLGFEFG
;
A
#
# COMPACT_ATOMS: atom_id res chain seq x y z
N GLU A 1 -8.40 29.37 -21.94
CA GLU A 1 -9.34 28.39 -22.52
C GLU A 1 -9.27 27.12 -21.70
N ASP A 2 -10.44 26.60 -21.35
CA ASP A 2 -10.72 25.83 -20.13
C ASP A 2 -10.01 24.48 -20.03
N VAL A 3 -9.17 24.31 -19.00
CA VAL A 3 -8.84 22.98 -18.48
C VAL A 3 -9.92 22.62 -17.47
N ASN A 4 -10.93 21.94 -18.01
CA ASN A 4 -12.09 21.40 -17.34
C ASN A 4 -11.65 20.46 -16.20
N ASN A 5 -11.47 21.03 -15.01
CA ASN A 5 -11.17 20.28 -13.79
C ASN A 5 -12.49 19.62 -13.36
N ASN A 6 -12.80 18.47 -13.97
CA ASN A 6 -13.98 17.68 -13.70
C ASN A 6 -13.99 17.23 -12.24
N LYS A 7 -14.46 18.12 -11.35
CA LYS A 7 -14.97 17.81 -10.01
C LYS A 7 -16.24 16.99 -10.21
N VAL A 8 -16.10 15.73 -10.60
CA VAL A 8 -17.23 14.79 -10.59
C VAL A 8 -17.56 14.53 -9.13
N LYS A 9 -18.47 15.34 -8.58
CA LYS A 9 -19.04 15.09 -7.27
C LYS A 9 -19.82 13.79 -7.39
N MET A 10 -19.40 12.74 -6.67
CA MET A 10 -20.10 11.46 -6.68
C MET A 10 -21.58 11.68 -6.36
N THR A 11 -22.46 11.02 -7.11
CA THR A 11 -23.89 11.07 -6.80
C THR A 11 -24.15 10.32 -5.48
N LYS A 12 -25.18 10.72 -4.74
CA LYS A 12 -25.60 10.02 -3.51
C LYS A 12 -25.79 8.52 -3.75
N ARG A 13 -26.37 8.15 -4.89
CA ARG A 13 -26.55 6.75 -5.31
C ARG A 13 -25.22 6.01 -5.52
N SER A 14 -24.22 6.66 -6.11
CA SER A 14 -22.88 6.09 -6.30
C SER A 14 -22.18 5.82 -4.96
N LEU A 15 -22.35 6.75 -4.01
CA LEU A 15 -21.82 6.65 -2.67
C LEU A 15 -22.48 5.51 -1.88
N GLU A 16 -23.81 5.40 -1.93
CA GLU A 16 -24.57 4.30 -1.32
C GLU A 16 -24.13 2.94 -1.87
N LEU A 17 -23.96 2.81 -3.19
CA LEU A 17 -23.46 1.59 -3.82
C LEU A 17 -22.04 1.24 -3.34
N THR A 18 -21.14 2.23 -3.31
CA THR A 18 -19.76 2.04 -2.83
C THR A 18 -19.73 1.62 -1.36
N GLN A 19 -20.63 2.18 -0.55
CA GLN A 19 -20.78 1.81 0.85
C GLN A 19 -21.27 0.37 1.01
N THR A 20 -22.27 -0.07 0.24
CA THR A 20 -22.73 -1.47 0.24
C THR A 20 -21.59 -2.44 -0.14
N ILE A 21 -20.81 -2.11 -1.18
CA ILE A 21 -19.64 -2.91 -1.57
C ILE A 21 -18.61 -2.97 -0.43
N ASN A 22 -18.37 -1.85 0.26
CA ASN A 22 -17.45 -1.83 1.40
C ASN A 22 -17.95 -2.63 2.60
N MET A 23 -19.27 -2.70 2.85
CA MET A 23 -19.82 -3.58 3.88
C MET A 23 -19.54 -5.05 3.55
N GLN A 24 -19.72 -5.46 2.30
CA GLN A 24 -19.39 -6.82 1.84
C GLN A 24 -17.90 -7.14 2.01
N ARG A 25 -17.01 -6.18 1.72
CA ARG A 25 -15.56 -6.33 1.94
C ARG A 25 -15.22 -6.48 3.43
N GLN A 26 -15.89 -5.74 4.30
CA GLN A 26 -15.70 -5.83 5.76
C GLN A 26 -16.15 -7.19 6.30
N GLU A 27 -17.34 -7.65 5.89
CA GLU A 27 -17.87 -8.96 6.27
C GLU A 27 -16.97 -10.09 5.80
N TYR A 28 -16.52 -10.02 4.55
CA TYR A 28 -15.57 -11.00 3.99
C TYR A 28 -14.25 -10.99 4.76
N LEU A 29 -13.65 -9.82 4.98
CA LEU A 29 -12.38 -9.69 5.69
C LEU A 29 -12.49 -10.24 7.11
N GLN A 30 -13.58 -9.93 7.83
CA GLN A 30 -13.80 -10.47 9.17
C GLN A 30 -13.89 -12.00 9.16
N LYS A 31 -14.65 -12.58 8.22
CA LYS A 31 -14.73 -14.04 8.06
C LYS A 31 -13.35 -14.67 7.80
N GLN A 32 -12.51 -14.02 7.00
CA GLN A 32 -11.16 -14.50 6.71
C GLN A 32 -10.23 -14.36 7.93
N CYS A 33 -10.34 -13.26 8.68
CA CYS A 33 -9.64 -13.10 9.95
C CYS A 33 -9.97 -14.24 10.91
N ASP A 34 -11.25 -14.61 11.01
CA ASP A 34 -11.69 -15.72 11.85
C ASP A 34 -11.12 -17.06 11.38
N SER A 35 -11.17 -17.32 10.07
CA SER A 35 -10.63 -18.54 9.45
C SER A 35 -9.11 -18.67 9.58
N LEU A 36 -8.38 -17.56 9.64
CA LEU A 36 -6.93 -17.52 9.74
C LEU A 36 -6.44 -17.49 11.20
N GLY A 37 -7.36 -17.45 12.18
CA GLY A 37 -7.02 -17.51 13.60
C GLY A 37 -6.63 -16.18 14.24
N TYR A 38 -6.98 -15.04 13.62
CA TYR A 38 -6.67 -13.72 14.15
C TYR A 38 -7.57 -13.27 15.33
N ASN A 39 -8.47 -14.13 15.79
CA ASN A 39 -9.50 -13.81 16.80
C ASN A 39 -8.96 -13.48 18.19
N GLN A 40 -7.71 -13.83 18.47
CA GLN A 40 -7.09 -13.65 19.77
C GLN A 40 -6.19 -12.41 19.84
N GLN A 41 -5.99 -11.72 18.72
CA GLN A 41 -5.10 -10.56 18.67
C GLN A 41 -5.85 -9.27 18.99
N ASP A 42 -5.15 -8.36 19.67
CA ASP A 42 -5.62 -7.01 19.92
C ASP A 42 -4.55 -5.95 19.59
N PHE A 43 -4.85 -4.68 19.85
CA PHE A 43 -3.96 -3.58 19.47
C PHE A 43 -2.64 -3.56 20.25
N ASN A 44 -2.52 -4.27 21.37
CA ASN A 44 -1.27 -4.44 22.11
C ASN A 44 -0.28 -5.38 21.38
N ASP A 45 -0.77 -6.20 20.44
CA ASP A 45 0.06 -7.05 19.60
C ASP A 45 0.72 -6.27 18.44
N LEU A 46 0.35 -4.99 18.25
CA LEU A 46 0.92 -4.14 17.21
C LEU A 46 2.30 -3.62 17.63
N THR A 47 3.27 -3.69 16.72
CA THR A 47 4.58 -3.08 16.92
C THR A 47 4.54 -1.57 16.63
N ASP A 48 5.51 -0.83 17.18
CA ASP A 48 5.68 0.60 16.87
C ASP A 48 5.87 0.87 15.37
N GLU A 49 6.56 -0.04 14.66
CA GLU A 49 6.76 0.05 13.21
C GLU A 49 5.42 -0.06 12.46
N GLN A 50 4.54 -0.99 12.87
CA GLN A 50 3.21 -1.13 12.27
C GLN A 50 2.34 0.10 12.57
N MET A 51 2.39 0.61 13.80
CA MET A 51 1.64 1.80 14.21
C MET A 51 2.14 3.08 13.52
N GLU A 52 3.40 3.17 13.09
CA GLU A 52 3.93 4.26 12.25
C GLU A 52 3.26 4.35 10.87
N HIS A 53 2.68 3.24 10.38
CA HIS A 53 1.89 3.23 9.14
C HIS A 53 0.51 3.88 9.30
N MET A 54 0.09 4.18 10.52
CA MET A 54 -1.24 4.68 10.84
C MET A 54 -1.21 6.18 11.13
N ILE A 55 -1.71 6.97 10.18
CA ILE A 55 -1.85 8.42 10.30
C ILE A 55 -3.18 8.72 11.00
N VAL A 56 -3.15 9.56 12.03
CA VAL A 56 -4.33 9.95 12.81
C VAL A 56 -4.61 11.44 12.63
N ASP A 57 -5.87 11.79 12.43
CA ASP A 57 -6.37 13.15 12.54
C ASP A 57 -7.47 13.21 13.61
N LYS A 58 -7.21 13.98 14.67
CA LYS A 58 -8.12 14.08 15.82
C LYS A 58 -9.30 15.02 15.56
N ASP A 59 -9.13 15.98 14.66
CA ASP A 59 -10.13 17.01 14.38
C ASP A 59 -11.24 16.42 13.52
N LEU A 60 -10.85 15.68 12.47
CA LEU A 60 -11.77 14.94 11.59
C LEU A 60 -12.06 13.50 12.06
N LYS A 61 -11.52 13.12 13.23
CA LYS A 61 -11.67 11.80 13.86
C LYS A 61 -11.50 10.62 12.88
N PHE A 62 -10.34 10.56 12.22
CA PHE A 62 -10.02 9.41 11.35
C PHE A 62 -8.63 8.83 11.59
N LEU A 63 -8.46 7.58 11.17
CA LEU A 63 -7.17 6.93 11.01
C LEU A 63 -7.04 6.36 9.59
N TYR A 64 -5.93 6.69 8.93
CA TYR A 64 -5.55 6.18 7.63
C TYR A 64 -4.30 5.31 7.76
N CYS A 65 -4.39 4.01 7.46
CA CYS A 65 -3.19 3.19 7.32
C CYS A 65 -2.65 3.26 5.90
N TYR A 66 -1.47 3.84 5.73
CA TYR A 66 -0.89 4.00 4.40
C TYR A 66 -0.11 2.76 3.98
N VAL A 67 -0.46 2.24 2.81
CA VAL A 67 0.22 1.13 2.16
C VAL A 67 1.02 1.66 0.97
N PRO A 68 2.35 1.49 0.92
CA PRO A 68 3.12 1.88 -0.25
C PRO A 68 2.62 1.23 -1.54
N LYS A 69 2.67 1.99 -2.64
CA LYS A 69 2.22 1.62 -4.00
C LYS A 69 0.70 1.46 -4.16
N VAL A 70 -0.07 1.95 -3.19
CA VAL A 70 -1.54 2.05 -3.23
C VAL A 70 -1.98 3.51 -3.10
N ALA A 71 -1.45 4.37 -3.99
CA ALA A 71 -1.74 5.81 -4.05
C ALA A 71 -1.50 6.62 -2.74
N CYS A 72 -0.67 6.11 -1.81
CA CYS A 72 -0.41 6.74 -0.53
C CYS A 72 0.14 8.17 -0.64
N THR A 73 0.93 8.50 -1.66
CA THR A 73 1.39 9.87 -1.92
C THR A 73 0.22 10.82 -2.17
N ASN A 74 -0.78 10.41 -2.95
CA ASN A 74 -1.96 11.22 -3.22
C ASN A 74 -2.84 11.37 -1.98
N TRP A 75 -2.99 10.31 -1.18
CA TRP A 75 -3.64 10.43 0.12
C TRP A 75 -2.93 11.43 1.03
N LYS A 76 -1.61 11.35 1.16
CA LYS A 76 -0.84 12.32 1.97
C LYS A 76 -1.02 13.77 1.46
N ARG A 77 -1.10 13.99 0.15
CA ARG A 77 -1.42 15.31 -0.43
C ARG A 77 -2.81 15.80 -0.04
N VAL A 78 -3.82 14.92 -0.11
CA VAL A 78 -5.19 15.22 0.35
C VAL A 78 -5.19 15.57 1.83
N LEU A 79 -4.48 14.80 2.66
CA LEU A 79 -4.36 15.07 4.10
C LEU A 79 -3.68 16.43 4.37
N MET A 80 -2.66 16.81 3.60
CA MET A 80 -2.05 18.14 3.73
C MET A 80 -3.04 19.27 3.47
N LEU A 81 -3.91 19.14 2.46
CA LEU A 81 -4.96 20.12 2.21
C LEU A 81 -5.96 20.19 3.37
N LEU A 82 -6.42 19.03 3.87
CA LEU A 82 -7.37 18.97 4.98
C LEU A 82 -6.82 19.63 6.25
N LYS A 83 -5.51 19.52 6.49
CA LYS A 83 -4.84 20.14 7.64
C LYS A 83 -4.40 21.59 7.40
N GLY A 84 -4.68 22.19 6.24
CA GLY A 84 -4.22 23.53 5.89
C GLY A 84 -2.68 23.65 5.80
N LEU A 85 -1.97 22.54 5.58
CA LEU A 85 -0.50 22.49 5.47
C LEU A 85 0.02 22.90 4.08
N TRP A 86 -0.89 23.28 3.18
CA TRP A 86 -0.58 23.78 1.85
C TRP A 86 -1.39 25.04 1.59
N GLN A 87 -0.69 26.14 1.29
CA GLN A 87 -1.29 27.46 1.12
C GLN A 87 -1.37 27.90 -0.36
N ASN A 88 -0.72 27.16 -1.25
CA ASN A 88 -0.56 27.55 -2.66
C ASN A 88 -1.61 26.88 -3.56
N GLY A 89 -2.88 26.89 -3.13
CA GLY A 89 -4.01 26.37 -3.92
C GLY A 89 -4.75 25.20 -3.28
N THR A 90 -5.68 24.62 -4.05
CA THR A 90 -6.60 23.58 -3.58
C THR A 90 -6.47 22.26 -4.33
N ASP A 91 -5.55 22.17 -5.29
CA ASP A 91 -5.29 20.95 -6.06
C ASP A 91 -4.21 20.10 -5.37
N PRO A 92 -4.53 18.87 -4.90
CA PRO A 92 -3.54 17.98 -4.29
C PRO A 92 -2.33 17.70 -5.19
N LEU A 93 -2.50 17.72 -6.51
CA LEU A 93 -1.42 17.42 -7.47
C LEU A 93 -0.35 18.49 -7.54
N GLN A 94 -0.63 19.71 -7.06
CA GLN A 94 0.35 20.79 -6.97
C GLN A 94 1.37 20.58 -5.84
N ILE A 95 1.04 19.73 -4.86
CA ILE A 95 1.93 19.42 -3.73
C ILE A 95 3.04 18.46 -4.20
N PRO A 96 4.32 18.81 -4.05
CA PRO A 96 5.43 17.91 -4.39
C PRO A 96 5.36 16.60 -3.59
N GLY A 97 5.62 15.47 -4.25
CA GLY A 97 5.61 14.17 -3.59
C GLY A 97 6.61 14.10 -2.43
N SER A 98 7.80 14.67 -2.58
CA SER A 98 8.81 14.73 -1.51
C SER A 98 8.30 15.43 -0.26
N LEU A 99 7.55 16.52 -0.41
CA LEU A 99 6.95 17.25 0.71
C LEU A 99 5.85 16.42 1.40
N ALA A 100 5.00 15.74 0.61
CA ALA A 100 3.99 14.85 1.16
C ALA A 100 4.58 13.65 1.94
N HIS A 101 5.87 13.36 1.74
CA HIS A 101 6.61 12.31 2.44
C HIS A 101 7.54 12.83 3.55
N SER A 102 7.48 14.13 3.89
CA SER A 102 8.29 14.69 4.98
C SER A 102 7.98 14.05 6.33
N GLU A 103 9.03 13.77 7.10
CA GLU A 103 8.91 13.26 8.47
C GLU A 103 8.23 14.29 9.38
N GLY A 104 7.50 13.81 10.39
CA GLY A 104 6.77 14.67 11.33
C GLY A 104 5.55 15.39 10.75
N MET A 105 5.24 15.21 9.47
CA MET A 105 4.12 15.92 8.81
C MET A 105 2.75 15.55 9.38
N PHE A 106 2.58 14.30 9.81
CA PHE A 106 1.30 13.79 10.29
C PHE A 106 1.46 13.12 11.65
N LYS A 107 0.46 13.31 12.51
CA LYS A 107 0.36 12.59 13.79
C LYS A 107 0.20 11.09 13.52
N LYS A 108 0.93 10.28 14.27
CA LYS A 108 1.00 8.82 14.10
C LYS A 108 0.35 8.11 15.27
N PHE A 109 -0.20 6.92 15.05
CA PHE A 109 -0.90 6.16 16.08
C PHE A 109 0.02 5.73 17.23
N ASN A 110 1.28 5.38 16.96
CA ASN A 110 2.27 5.07 18.00
C ASN A 110 2.57 6.25 18.95
N SER A 111 2.38 7.49 18.48
CA SER A 111 2.65 8.70 19.25
C SER A 111 1.48 9.12 20.17
N LEU A 112 0.44 8.29 20.24
CA LEU A 112 -0.72 8.47 21.11
C LEU A 112 -0.54 7.71 22.42
N ASN A 113 -1.14 8.23 23.50
CA ASN A 113 -1.25 7.47 24.74
C ASN A 113 -2.36 6.41 24.64
N GLU A 114 -2.41 5.49 25.61
CA GLU A 114 -3.36 4.36 25.60
C GLU A 114 -4.83 4.80 25.54
N THR A 115 -5.21 5.82 26.29
CA THR A 115 -6.59 6.36 26.25
C THR A 115 -6.95 6.90 24.87
N GLU A 116 -6.02 7.62 24.24
CA GLU A 116 -6.20 8.14 22.88
C GLU A 116 -6.27 7.01 21.85
N LYS A 117 -5.44 5.96 21.97
CA LYS A 117 -5.50 4.79 21.10
C LYS A 117 -6.87 4.10 21.20
N GLN A 118 -7.37 3.90 22.41
CA GLN A 118 -8.71 3.34 22.63
C GLN A 118 -9.80 4.19 21.99
N GLN A 119 -9.70 5.51 22.13
CA GLN A 119 -10.65 6.43 21.51
C GLN A 119 -10.63 6.34 19.98
N VAL A 120 -9.44 6.24 19.37
CA VAL A 120 -9.33 6.04 17.91
C VAL A 120 -9.96 4.72 17.48
N LEU A 121 -9.75 3.64 18.23
CA LEU A 121 -10.30 2.32 17.89
C LEU A 121 -11.82 2.20 18.11
N SER A 122 -12.42 3.06 18.95
CA SER A 122 -13.86 3.02 19.24
C SER A 122 -14.67 4.08 18.50
N GLU A 123 -14.13 5.28 18.29
CA GLU A 123 -14.88 6.43 17.76
C GLU A 123 -14.49 6.86 16.33
N TYR A 124 -13.28 6.53 15.86
CA TYR A 124 -12.76 7.14 14.64
C TYR A 124 -13.12 6.31 13.40
N THR A 125 -13.35 7.01 12.28
CA THR A 125 -13.44 6.37 10.96
C THR A 125 -12.04 5.89 10.56
N ARG A 126 -11.86 4.58 10.41
CA ARG A 126 -10.61 3.94 10.01
C ARG A 126 -10.69 3.50 8.57
N PHE A 127 -9.69 3.81 7.75
CA PHE A 127 -9.65 3.35 6.38
C PHE A 127 -8.27 2.88 5.91
N ILE A 128 -8.29 1.94 4.98
CA ILE A 128 -7.13 1.37 4.31
C ILE A 128 -7.41 1.29 2.82
N PHE A 129 -6.36 1.43 2.01
CA PHE A 129 -6.40 1.14 0.58
C PHE A 129 -5.44 0.01 0.26
N VAL A 130 -5.93 -0.98 -0.48
CA VAL A 130 -5.19 -2.20 -0.85
C VAL A 130 -5.11 -2.36 -2.36
N ARG A 131 -4.21 -3.22 -2.82
CA ARG A 131 -3.98 -3.53 -4.23
C ARG A 131 -3.61 -5.00 -4.36
N HIS A 132 -3.89 -5.62 -5.51
CA HIS A 132 -3.46 -6.98 -5.80
C HIS A 132 -2.00 -7.20 -5.38
N PRO A 133 -1.67 -8.23 -4.56
CA PRO A 133 -0.36 -8.32 -3.89
C PRO A 133 0.83 -8.31 -4.86
N PHE A 134 0.74 -9.09 -5.95
CA PHE A 134 1.79 -9.13 -6.97
C PHE A 134 1.87 -7.87 -7.83
N GLU A 135 0.77 -7.16 -8.04
CA GLU A 135 0.79 -5.88 -8.75
C GLU A 135 1.44 -4.79 -7.89
N ARG A 136 1.14 -4.78 -6.58
CA ARG A 136 1.81 -3.93 -5.60
C ARG A 136 3.31 -4.22 -5.57
N LEU A 137 3.68 -5.50 -5.55
CA LEU A 137 5.08 -5.92 -5.57
C LEU A 137 5.83 -5.48 -6.83
N LEU A 138 5.25 -5.72 -8.01
CA LEU A 138 5.83 -5.27 -9.27
C LEU A 138 5.95 -3.74 -9.30
N SER A 139 4.94 -3.02 -8.80
CA SER A 139 5.01 -1.56 -8.68
C SER A 139 6.15 -1.12 -7.76
N ALA A 140 6.46 -1.88 -6.71
CA ALA A 140 7.57 -1.59 -5.82
C ALA A 140 8.93 -1.82 -6.50
N TYR A 141 9.11 -2.98 -7.15
CA TYR A 141 10.31 -3.28 -7.92
C TYR A 141 10.59 -2.20 -8.97
N ARG A 142 9.60 -1.89 -9.82
CA ARG A 142 9.78 -0.91 -10.90
C ARG A 142 10.10 0.49 -10.37
N ASN A 143 9.50 0.87 -9.23
CA ASN A 143 9.77 2.16 -8.61
C ASN A 143 11.15 2.23 -7.91
N LYS A 144 11.63 1.13 -7.34
CA LYS A 144 12.83 1.15 -6.48
C LYS A 144 14.08 0.57 -7.12
N LEU A 145 13.96 -0.32 -8.10
CA LEU A 145 15.09 -1.07 -8.66
C LEU A 145 15.23 -0.96 -10.19
N GLU A 146 14.19 -0.56 -10.94
CA GLU A 146 14.22 -0.50 -12.42
C GLU A 146 14.39 0.93 -13.00
N GLY A 147 14.37 1.97 -12.17
CA GLY A 147 14.35 3.37 -12.63
C GLY A 147 15.61 4.17 -12.35
N ASP A 148 15.67 5.37 -12.91
CA ASP A 148 16.79 6.33 -12.72
C ASP A 148 16.53 7.42 -11.68
N ALA A 149 15.34 7.44 -11.07
CA ALA A 149 14.98 8.45 -10.08
C ALA A 149 15.94 8.39 -8.88
N PRO A 150 16.16 9.52 -8.16
CA PRO A 150 17.03 9.53 -6.97
C PRO A 150 16.67 8.45 -5.94
N SER A 151 15.37 8.19 -5.75
CA SER A 151 14.92 7.10 -4.88
C SER A 151 15.29 5.71 -5.41
N SER A 152 15.27 5.50 -6.73
CA SER A 152 15.65 4.22 -7.32
C SER A 152 17.15 3.97 -7.14
N ARG A 153 17.97 4.97 -7.44
CA ARG A 153 19.43 4.93 -7.22
C ARG A 153 19.82 4.60 -5.79
N TYR A 154 19.08 5.12 -4.81
CA TYR A 154 19.28 4.78 -3.40
C TYR A 154 19.02 3.31 -3.10
N PHE A 155 17.92 2.73 -3.62
CA PHE A 155 17.59 1.33 -3.40
C PHE A 155 18.50 0.39 -4.20
N GLN A 156 18.86 0.72 -5.44
CA GLN A 156 19.84 -0.02 -6.25
C GLN A 156 21.19 -0.13 -5.52
N ARG A 157 21.70 0.99 -4.99
CA ARG A 157 22.94 1.01 -4.21
C ARG A 157 22.87 0.23 -2.88
N ARG A 158 21.70 0.03 -2.28
CA ARG A 158 21.61 -0.71 -1.01
C ARG A 158 21.16 -2.15 -1.24
N VAL A 159 19.94 -2.29 -1.73
CA VAL A 159 19.26 -3.57 -1.95
C VAL A 159 19.75 -4.21 -3.23
N GLY A 160 19.86 -3.44 -4.33
CA GLY A 160 20.33 -3.99 -5.61
C GLY A 160 21.70 -4.66 -5.51
N ARG A 161 22.69 -3.98 -4.92
CA ARG A 161 24.03 -4.56 -4.68
C ARG A 161 24.01 -5.76 -3.73
N GLN A 162 23.12 -5.75 -2.74
CA GLN A 162 22.95 -6.89 -1.84
C GLN A 162 22.43 -8.12 -2.61
N ILE A 163 21.45 -7.92 -3.49
CA ILE A 163 20.90 -8.97 -4.36
C ILE A 163 21.99 -9.51 -5.28
N VAL A 164 22.71 -8.63 -6.00
CA VAL A 164 23.79 -9.04 -6.91
C VAL A 164 24.84 -9.88 -6.17
N ARG A 165 25.30 -9.43 -4.99
CA ARG A 165 26.33 -10.15 -4.22
C ARG A 165 25.83 -11.48 -3.64
N GLY A 166 24.56 -11.55 -3.27
CA GLY A 166 23.99 -12.71 -2.59
C GLY A 166 23.48 -13.80 -3.52
N ILE A 167 23.08 -13.45 -4.76
CA ILE A 167 22.32 -14.33 -5.63
C ILE A 167 22.96 -14.50 -7.02
N ARG A 168 23.54 -13.45 -7.60
CA ARG A 168 24.01 -13.49 -9.00
C ARG A 168 25.29 -14.31 -9.12
N VAL A 169 25.26 -15.28 -10.04
CA VAL A 169 26.45 -16.06 -10.41
C VAL A 169 27.32 -15.22 -11.35
N ASN A 170 28.61 -15.09 -11.04
CA ASN A 170 29.61 -14.33 -11.82
C ASN A 170 29.18 -12.88 -12.15
N PRO A 171 28.90 -12.03 -11.15
CA PRO A 171 28.49 -10.66 -11.39
C PRO A 171 29.63 -9.83 -11.98
N THR A 172 29.30 -8.89 -12.87
CA THR A 172 30.27 -7.93 -13.39
C THR A 172 30.69 -6.93 -12.31
N ASN A 173 31.85 -6.28 -12.49
CA ASN A 173 32.27 -5.19 -11.60
C ASN A 173 31.24 -4.06 -11.55
N HIS A 174 30.59 -3.75 -12.68
CA HIS A 174 29.51 -2.78 -12.74
C HIS A 174 28.34 -3.18 -11.85
N SER A 175 27.85 -4.42 -11.98
CA SER A 175 26.75 -4.93 -11.16
C SER A 175 27.07 -4.88 -9.66
N LEU A 176 28.31 -5.21 -9.29
CA LEU A 176 28.78 -5.19 -7.89
C LEU A 176 28.90 -3.77 -7.31
N GLU A 177 29.20 -2.79 -8.17
CA GLU A 177 29.40 -1.39 -7.81
C GLU A 177 28.08 -0.60 -7.73
N TYR A 178 27.17 -0.82 -8.69
CA TYR A 178 25.95 -0.02 -8.86
C TYR A 178 24.67 -0.76 -8.46
N GLY A 179 24.55 -2.05 -8.81
CA GLY A 179 23.35 -2.86 -8.51
C GLY A 179 22.06 -2.34 -9.15
N ASP A 180 22.19 -1.58 -10.23
CA ASP A 180 21.12 -0.95 -11.00
C ASP A 180 20.56 -1.85 -12.13
N ASP A 181 21.14 -3.04 -12.28
CA ASP A 181 20.82 -4.05 -13.28
C ASP A 181 20.16 -5.30 -12.67
N VAL A 182 19.57 -5.18 -11.48
CA VAL A 182 18.85 -6.30 -10.83
C VAL A 182 17.57 -6.61 -11.58
N SER A 183 17.43 -7.85 -12.05
CA SER A 183 16.21 -8.34 -12.69
C SER A 183 15.08 -8.59 -11.67
N PHE A 184 13.84 -8.63 -12.15
CA PHE A 184 12.70 -8.96 -11.29
C PHE A 184 12.80 -10.38 -10.72
N GLY A 185 13.33 -11.34 -11.48
CA GLY A 185 13.54 -12.70 -10.98
C GLY A 185 14.54 -12.76 -9.83
N GLU A 186 15.64 -12.01 -9.90
CA GLU A 186 16.59 -11.91 -8.79
C GLU A 186 15.99 -11.19 -7.57
N PHE A 187 15.13 -10.19 -7.79
CA PHE A 187 14.37 -9.55 -6.72
C PHE A 187 13.39 -10.52 -6.05
N VAL A 188 12.67 -11.35 -6.82
CA VAL A 188 11.81 -12.40 -6.26
C VAL A 188 12.65 -13.41 -5.48
N GLN A 189 13.77 -13.89 -6.03
CA GLN A 189 14.67 -14.82 -5.33
C GLN A 189 15.20 -14.22 -4.02
N TYR A 190 15.48 -12.91 -3.98
CA TYR A 190 15.84 -12.20 -2.77
C TYR A 190 14.74 -12.26 -1.70
N LEU A 191 13.49 -12.00 -2.06
CA LEU A 191 12.37 -12.13 -1.11
C LEU A 191 12.23 -13.55 -0.60
N LEU A 192 12.44 -14.55 -1.46
CA LEU A 192 12.43 -15.96 -1.09
C LEU A 192 13.68 -16.43 -0.34
N THR A 193 14.64 -15.54 -0.05
CA THR A 193 15.86 -15.85 0.71
C THR A 193 15.90 -15.04 2.01
N PRO A 194 15.19 -15.46 3.09
CA PRO A 194 15.08 -14.70 4.35
C PRO A 194 16.42 -14.27 4.97
N SER A 195 17.46 -15.10 4.86
CA SER A 195 18.81 -14.77 5.36
C SER A 195 19.43 -13.54 4.67
N LEU A 196 18.96 -13.19 3.46
CA LEU A 196 19.31 -11.97 2.76
C LEU A 196 18.27 -10.87 3.00
N SER A 197 16.99 -11.16 2.80
CA SER A 197 15.94 -10.15 2.77
C SER A 197 15.49 -9.64 4.13
N LEU A 198 15.73 -10.38 5.19
CA LEU A 198 15.40 -10.05 6.58
C LEU A 198 16.65 -9.94 7.46
N LYS A 199 17.80 -9.55 6.90
CA LYS A 199 19.10 -9.56 7.59
C LYS A 199 19.05 -8.83 8.94
N ASN A 200 18.90 -9.60 10.03
CA ASN A 200 18.70 -9.12 11.41
C ASN A 200 17.46 -8.25 11.62
N GLN A 201 16.44 -8.41 10.78
CA GLN A 201 15.16 -7.70 10.85
C GLN A 201 14.02 -8.71 10.96
N SER A 202 12.94 -8.35 11.65
CA SER A 202 11.71 -9.14 11.72
C SER A 202 10.77 -8.90 10.54
N SER A 203 11.03 -7.83 9.79
CA SER A 203 10.19 -7.30 8.72
C SER A 203 11.02 -7.06 7.45
N TYR A 204 10.35 -7.20 6.31
CA TYR A 204 10.82 -6.71 5.02
C TYR A 204 10.75 -5.18 4.98
N ASN A 205 11.36 -4.59 3.95
CA ASN A 205 11.12 -3.18 3.68
C ASN A 205 9.62 -2.91 3.42
N GLU A 206 9.09 -1.82 3.97
CA GLU A 206 7.68 -1.41 3.84
C GLU A 206 7.12 -1.41 2.40
N HIS A 207 7.97 -1.26 1.38
CA HIS A 207 7.53 -1.25 -0.01
C HIS A 207 7.13 -2.63 -0.54
N TRP A 208 7.61 -3.72 0.08
CA TRP A 208 7.28 -5.09 -0.29
C TRP A 208 6.88 -5.98 0.90
N GLU A 209 6.79 -5.47 2.12
CA GLU A 209 6.11 -6.17 3.22
C GLU A 209 4.62 -6.41 2.87
N PRO A 210 4.01 -7.58 3.16
CA PRO A 210 2.58 -7.81 3.02
C PRO A 210 1.73 -6.73 3.73
N ILE A 211 0.61 -6.40 3.12
CA ILE A 211 -0.34 -5.39 3.61
C ILE A 211 -0.91 -5.80 4.96
N SER A 212 -1.21 -7.09 5.14
CA SER A 212 -1.71 -7.69 6.38
C SER A 212 -0.76 -7.43 7.55
N LYS A 213 0.55 -7.49 7.30
CA LYS A 213 1.59 -7.19 8.30
C LYS A 213 1.79 -5.70 8.53
N LEU A 214 1.66 -4.85 7.51
CA LEU A 214 1.82 -3.40 7.66
C LEU A 214 0.66 -2.77 8.45
N CYS A 215 -0.56 -3.19 8.17
CA CYS A 215 -1.76 -2.50 8.62
C CYS A 215 -2.69 -3.34 9.50
N ASN A 216 -2.44 -4.64 9.67
CA ASN A 216 -3.17 -5.50 10.61
C ASN A 216 -4.71 -5.34 10.56
N PRO A 217 -5.35 -5.61 9.40
CA PRO A 217 -6.77 -5.29 9.21
C PRO A 217 -7.70 -6.06 10.16
N CYS A 218 -7.29 -7.23 10.65
CA CYS A 218 -8.04 -8.01 11.63
C CYS A 218 -8.10 -7.35 13.02
N ILE A 219 -7.02 -6.67 13.42
CA ILE A 219 -6.95 -5.88 14.66
C ILE A 219 -7.65 -4.53 14.45
N MET A 220 -7.34 -3.86 13.34
CA MET A 220 -7.75 -2.48 13.11
C MET A 220 -9.20 -2.30 12.69
N LYS A 221 -9.87 -3.32 12.14
CA LYS A 221 -11.30 -3.32 11.81
C LYS A 221 -11.74 -2.06 11.04
N TYR A 222 -11.19 -1.90 9.83
CA TYR A 222 -11.39 -0.72 9.00
C TYR A 222 -12.85 -0.54 8.54
N ASN A 223 -13.36 0.70 8.61
CA ASN A 223 -14.67 1.10 8.11
C ASN A 223 -14.71 1.22 6.58
N VAL A 224 -13.57 1.48 5.94
CA VAL A 224 -13.42 1.49 4.48
C VAL A 224 -12.21 0.65 4.09
N ILE A 225 -12.44 -0.36 3.27
CA ILE A 225 -11.43 -1.22 2.65
C ILE A 225 -11.45 -0.89 1.16
N GLY A 226 -10.73 0.18 0.80
CA GLY A 226 -10.64 0.63 -0.59
C GLY A 226 -9.73 -0.27 -1.42
N LYS A 227 -10.09 -0.52 -2.68
CA LYS A 227 -9.26 -1.24 -3.64
C LYS A 227 -8.66 -0.28 -4.66
N TYR A 228 -7.46 -0.56 -5.15
CA TYR A 228 -6.79 0.29 -6.16
C TYR A 228 -7.60 0.36 -7.48
N GLU A 229 -8.32 -0.72 -7.78
CA GLU A 229 -9.20 -0.88 -8.92
C GLU A 229 -10.43 0.04 -8.83
N THR A 230 -10.90 0.35 -7.63
CA THR A 230 -12.05 1.22 -7.33
C THR A 230 -11.62 2.48 -6.57
N LEU A 231 -10.37 2.91 -6.76
CA LEU A 231 -9.69 3.92 -5.94
C LEU A 231 -10.48 5.21 -5.79
N PHE A 232 -11.07 5.73 -6.87
CA PHE A 232 -11.76 7.03 -6.83
C PHE A 232 -13.04 6.97 -6.01
N ASP A 233 -13.87 5.95 -6.24
CA ASP A 233 -15.15 5.78 -5.54
C ASP A 233 -14.92 5.48 -4.06
N ASP A 234 -13.98 4.58 -3.75
CA ASP A 234 -13.62 4.24 -2.36
C ASP A 234 -13.00 5.45 -1.63
N SER A 235 -12.23 6.28 -2.34
CA SER A 235 -11.66 7.51 -1.77
C SER A 235 -12.73 8.56 -1.46
N ALA A 236 -13.73 8.69 -2.34
CA ALA A 236 -14.86 9.56 -2.10
C ALA A 236 -15.72 9.06 -0.91
N LEU A 237 -15.90 7.74 -0.76
CA LEU A 237 -16.53 7.16 0.43
C LEU A 237 -15.73 7.45 1.71
N ALA A 238 -14.41 7.26 1.70
CA ALA A 238 -13.57 7.56 2.86
C ALA A 238 -13.66 9.04 3.25
N LEU A 239 -13.59 9.98 2.29
CA LEU A 239 -13.73 11.41 2.57
C LEU A 239 -15.12 11.78 3.09
N TYR A 240 -16.17 11.14 2.58
CA TYR A 240 -17.53 11.34 3.09
C TYR A 240 -17.68 10.88 4.54
N LEU A 241 -17.20 9.67 4.88
CA LEU A 241 -17.31 9.12 6.23
C LEU A 241 -16.44 9.83 7.28
N THR A 242 -15.47 10.64 6.85
CA THR A 242 -14.66 11.49 7.74
C THR A 242 -15.14 12.95 7.80
N GLY A 243 -16.25 13.28 7.13
CA GLY A 243 -16.75 14.66 7.05
C GLY A 243 -15.89 15.60 6.21
N ALA A 244 -14.98 15.07 5.40
CA ALA A 244 -14.00 15.78 4.59
C ALA A 244 -14.47 16.04 3.14
N GLU A 245 -15.78 16.28 2.94
CA GLU A 245 -16.41 16.45 1.61
C GLU A 245 -15.95 17.70 0.83
N ASN A 246 -15.25 18.61 1.50
CA ASN A 246 -14.70 19.84 0.90
C ASN A 246 -13.46 19.60 0.03
N VAL A 247 -12.85 18.41 0.11
CA VAL A 247 -11.68 18.01 -0.69
C VAL A 247 -12.04 16.78 -1.53
N THR A 248 -11.40 16.64 -2.69
CA THR A 248 -11.57 15.48 -3.57
C THR A 248 -10.24 14.75 -3.74
N PHE A 249 -10.30 13.42 -3.84
CA PHE A 249 -9.13 12.65 -4.23
C PHE A 249 -8.71 12.99 -5.68
N PRO A 250 -7.42 13.20 -5.96
CA PRO A 250 -6.99 13.68 -7.27
C PRO A 250 -7.19 12.63 -8.36
N SER A 251 -7.95 12.97 -9.40
CA SER A 251 -8.27 12.13 -10.57
C SER A 251 -7.46 12.46 -11.84
N GLY A 252 -6.64 13.52 -11.80
CA GLY A 252 -5.93 14.06 -12.97
C GLY A 252 -4.80 13.18 -13.54
N HIS A 253 -4.44 12.08 -12.87
CA HIS A 253 -3.51 11.08 -13.41
C HIS A 253 -4.21 9.72 -13.45
N LYS A 254 -4.13 9.04 -14.61
CA LYS A 254 -4.55 7.63 -14.68
C LYS A 254 -3.75 6.85 -13.63
N PRO A 255 -4.41 5.99 -12.82
CA PRO A 255 -3.70 5.06 -11.95
C PRO A 255 -2.61 4.32 -12.72
N SER A 256 -1.50 3.99 -12.04
CA SER A 256 -0.40 3.27 -12.66
C SER A 256 -0.89 1.96 -13.25
N ASN A 257 -0.71 1.78 -14.56
CA ASN A 257 -1.12 0.56 -15.27
C ASN A 257 -0.10 -0.58 -15.09
N THR A 258 0.23 -0.89 -13.83
CA THR A 258 1.19 -1.96 -13.50
C THR A 258 0.64 -3.33 -13.90
N ARG A 259 -0.70 -3.52 -13.78
CA ARG A 259 -1.43 -4.72 -14.20
C ARG A 259 -1.08 -5.18 -15.61
N ALA A 260 -1.00 -4.25 -16.57
CA ALA A 260 -0.67 -4.57 -17.97
C ALA A 260 0.73 -5.16 -18.17
N TYR A 261 1.61 -5.03 -17.18
CA TYR A 261 2.96 -5.59 -17.23
C TYR A 261 3.10 -6.89 -16.44
N LEU A 262 2.11 -7.34 -15.66
CA LEU A 262 2.25 -8.51 -14.78
C LEU A 262 2.83 -9.73 -15.50
N ARG A 263 2.21 -10.17 -16.60
CA ARG A 263 2.68 -11.32 -17.39
C ARG A 263 4.12 -11.18 -17.87
N LYS A 264 4.50 -10.01 -18.40
CA LYS A 264 5.88 -9.74 -18.85
C LYS A 264 6.92 -10.05 -17.77
N TYR A 265 6.62 -9.77 -16.50
CA TYR A 265 7.56 -9.97 -15.39
C TYR A 265 7.41 -11.33 -14.71
N PHE A 266 6.20 -11.89 -14.65
CA PHE A 266 5.94 -13.15 -13.96
C PHE A 266 6.09 -14.40 -14.85
N ASP A 267 5.78 -14.32 -16.15
CA ASP A 267 5.88 -15.46 -17.08
C ASP A 267 7.29 -16.08 -17.14
N PRO A 268 8.40 -15.31 -17.08
CA PRO A 268 9.74 -15.89 -17.08
C PRO A 268 10.13 -16.59 -15.76
N LEU A 269 9.33 -16.46 -14.70
CA LEU A 269 9.65 -17.04 -13.40
C LEU A 269 9.28 -18.53 -13.34
N PRO A 270 10.07 -19.37 -12.66
CA PRO A 270 9.65 -20.74 -12.37
C PRO A 270 8.33 -20.76 -11.58
N ILE A 271 7.40 -21.66 -11.93
CA ILE A 271 6.13 -21.83 -11.19
C ILE A 271 6.37 -22.06 -9.69
N SER A 272 7.44 -22.76 -9.33
CA SER A 272 7.82 -22.95 -7.92
C SER A 272 8.14 -21.63 -7.22
N ALA A 273 8.80 -20.69 -7.89
CA ALA A 273 9.07 -19.36 -7.34
C ALA A 273 7.78 -18.57 -7.16
N ILE A 274 6.85 -18.64 -8.12
CA ILE A 274 5.53 -17.98 -8.02
C ILE A 274 4.74 -18.53 -6.83
N ARG A 275 4.75 -19.86 -6.63
CA ARG A 275 4.06 -20.51 -5.50
C ARG A 275 4.61 -20.09 -4.14
N HIS A 276 5.93 -20.15 -3.96
CA HIS A 276 6.55 -19.69 -2.71
C HIS A 276 6.34 -18.18 -2.50
N LEU A 277 6.32 -17.39 -3.58
CA LEU A 277 6.01 -15.96 -3.48
C LEU A 277 4.56 -15.74 -3.07
N TYR A 278 3.61 -16.55 -3.55
CA TYR A 278 2.23 -16.53 -3.08
C TYR A 278 2.15 -16.83 -1.58
N GLU A 279 2.91 -17.80 -1.07
CA GLU A 279 2.96 -18.11 0.37
C GLU A 279 3.44 -16.90 1.20
N VAL A 280 4.41 -16.12 0.71
CA VAL A 280 4.85 -14.88 1.37
C VAL A 280 3.72 -13.85 1.51
N TYR A 281 2.82 -13.78 0.53
CA TYR A 281 1.71 -12.81 0.49
C TYR A 281 0.32 -13.44 0.73
N SER A 282 0.25 -14.68 1.23
CA SER A 282 -1.01 -15.45 1.17
C SER A 282 -2.14 -14.79 1.94
N ASP A 283 -1.82 -14.12 3.04
CA ASP A 283 -2.81 -13.43 3.85
C ASP A 283 -3.37 -12.21 3.11
N ASP A 284 -2.57 -11.49 2.32
CA ASP A 284 -3.08 -10.39 1.51
C ASP A 284 -4.05 -10.90 0.43
N PHE A 285 -3.73 -12.04 -0.20
CA PHE A 285 -4.63 -12.66 -1.17
C PHE A 285 -5.95 -13.05 -0.53
N LYS A 286 -5.89 -13.76 0.62
CA LYS A 286 -7.07 -14.28 1.32
C LYS A 286 -7.90 -13.19 1.97
N LEU A 287 -7.28 -12.24 2.69
CA LEU A 287 -8.01 -11.20 3.44
C LEU A 287 -8.72 -10.20 2.51
N PHE A 288 -8.15 -9.92 1.34
CA PHE A 288 -8.65 -8.88 0.44
C PHE A 288 -9.33 -9.43 -0.83
N ASP A 289 -9.58 -10.74 -0.89
CA ASP A 289 -10.27 -11.40 -2.00
C ASP A 289 -9.59 -11.10 -3.35
N TYR A 290 -8.31 -11.48 -3.44
CA TYR A 290 -7.57 -11.47 -4.71
C TYR A 290 -7.28 -12.91 -5.15
N GLY A 291 -7.42 -13.16 -6.45
CA GLY A 291 -7.07 -14.42 -7.10
C GLY A 291 -5.72 -14.34 -7.83
N LEU A 292 -5.24 -15.47 -8.34
CA LEU A 292 -4.02 -15.55 -9.16
C LEU A 292 -4.31 -15.48 -10.67
N ASP A 293 -5.57 -15.35 -11.07
CA ASP A 293 -6.02 -15.43 -12.48
C ASP A 293 -5.32 -14.39 -13.37
N ASP A 294 -5.02 -13.21 -12.80
CA ASP A 294 -4.31 -12.13 -13.48
C ASP A 294 -2.86 -12.47 -13.83
N VAL A 295 -2.28 -13.47 -13.16
CA VAL A 295 -0.86 -13.83 -13.24
C VAL A 295 -0.69 -15.19 -13.91
N LEU A 296 -1.50 -16.18 -13.55
CA LEU A 296 -1.39 -17.56 -14.07
C LEU A 296 -2.43 -17.88 -15.15
N GLY A 297 -3.45 -17.04 -15.35
CA GLY A 297 -4.63 -17.39 -16.14
C GLY A 297 -5.52 -18.41 -15.43
N PHE A 298 -6.74 -18.58 -15.94
CA PHE A 298 -7.75 -19.49 -15.36
C PHE A 298 -7.42 -20.99 -15.54
N GLU A 299 -6.30 -21.34 -16.17
CA GLU A 299 -5.94 -22.72 -16.51
C GLU A 299 -5.24 -23.49 -15.37
N PHE A 300 -4.93 -22.82 -14.25
CA PHE A 300 -4.20 -23.41 -13.12
C PHE A 300 -4.89 -23.25 -11.75
N GLY A 301 -6.19 -22.92 -11.75
CA GLY A 301 -7.04 -22.80 -10.56
C GLY A 301 -7.69 -24.11 -10.12
#